data_AF-A0A535V8E4-F1
#
_entry.id   AF-A0A535V8E4-F1
#
_cell.length_a   1.000
_cell.length_b   1.000
_cell.length_c   1.000
_cell.angle_alpha   90.00
_cell.angle_beta   90.00
_cell.angle_gamma   90.00
#
_symmetry.space_group_name_H-M   'P 1'
#
loop_
_entity.id
_entity.type
_entity.pdbx_description
1 polymer ?
#
loop_
_entity_poly.entity_id
_entity_poly.type
_entity_poly.pdbx_seq_one_letter_code
_entity_poly.pdbx_strand_id
1 'polypeptide(L)'
;LTFNPAFTLLLAWPALGEVPGLRQTIGVAVVLFGAYVLDVEEARTGALAPLRVLVERPGTLLALIASALWGVTTVLEKLAIEHVTPPSGPLVALLGTALLVVLLTPGAFWSSKRTDASTSRGTWGGLRTHAGIFMVAALIAGVAPLFGFSAIAFGLVGYVTALFKLSAVLTILWAKLFLGEGNVRQRLLGAVVMVVGGILIAV
;
A
#
# COMPACT_ATOMS: atom_id res chain seq x y z
N LEU A 1 -8.30 1.97 -1.57
CA LEU A 1 -6.98 1.29 -1.54
C LEU A 1 -6.97 0.03 -0.68
N THR A 2 -7.73 -0.02 0.40
CA THR A 2 -7.81 -1.17 1.32
C THR A 2 -8.18 -2.47 0.60
N PHE A 3 -9.05 -2.41 -0.40
CA PHE A 3 -9.52 -3.56 -1.19
C PHE A 3 -8.56 -4.08 -2.27
N ASN A 4 -7.38 -3.48 -2.44
CA ASN A 4 -6.42 -3.92 -3.46
C ASN A 4 -6.13 -5.45 -3.42
N PRO A 5 -5.88 -6.09 -2.26
CA PRO A 5 -5.60 -7.53 -2.22
C PRO A 5 -6.72 -8.39 -2.79
N ALA A 6 -7.99 -7.96 -2.71
CA ALA A 6 -9.11 -8.67 -3.33
C ALA A 6 -9.01 -8.66 -4.85
N PHE A 7 -8.76 -7.49 -5.46
CA PHE A 7 -8.54 -7.38 -6.91
C PHE A 7 -7.31 -8.17 -7.34
N THR A 8 -6.23 -8.07 -6.56
CA THR A 8 -4.98 -8.79 -6.82
C THR A 8 -5.22 -10.30 -6.85
N LEU A 9 -5.89 -10.86 -5.84
CA LEU A 9 -6.18 -12.29 -5.76
C LEU A 9 -7.07 -12.76 -6.93
N LEU A 10 -8.08 -11.97 -7.31
CA LEU A 10 -8.96 -12.28 -8.43
C LEU A 10 -8.25 -12.23 -9.79
N LEU A 11 -7.34 -11.26 -9.98
CA LEU A 11 -6.63 -11.06 -11.24
C LEU A 11 -5.41 -12.00 -11.37
N ALA A 12 -4.78 -12.35 -10.26
CA ALA A 12 -3.63 -13.27 -10.24
C ALA A 12 -4.02 -14.68 -10.71
N TRP A 13 -5.25 -15.13 -10.44
CA TRP A 13 -5.69 -16.46 -10.86
C TRP A 13 -5.62 -16.66 -12.39
N PRO A 14 -6.28 -15.86 -13.25
CA PRO A 14 -6.17 -16.00 -14.69
C PRO A 14 -4.83 -15.51 -15.27
N ALA A 15 -4.18 -14.51 -14.66
CA ALA A 15 -2.99 -13.90 -15.24
C ALA A 15 -1.69 -14.65 -14.94
N LEU A 16 -1.57 -15.22 -13.74
CA LEU A 16 -0.37 -15.91 -13.24
C LEU A 16 -0.60 -17.42 -13.06
N GLY A 17 -1.85 -17.91 -13.17
CA GLY A 17 -2.17 -19.30 -12.87
C GLY A 17 -2.13 -19.63 -11.38
N GLU A 18 -2.13 -18.61 -10.51
CA GLU A 18 -2.11 -18.77 -9.06
C GLU A 18 -3.46 -19.35 -8.58
N VAL A 19 -3.46 -20.57 -8.05
CA VAL A 19 -4.67 -21.18 -7.48
C VAL A 19 -4.66 -21.00 -5.97
N PRO A 20 -5.48 -20.09 -5.41
CA PRO A 20 -5.47 -19.85 -3.99
C PRO A 20 -6.15 -20.99 -3.22
N GLY A 21 -5.54 -21.41 -2.11
CA GLY A 21 -6.16 -22.35 -1.17
C GLY A 21 -7.31 -21.69 -0.40
N LEU A 22 -8.31 -22.50 -0.02
CA LEU A 22 -9.53 -22.02 0.63
C LEU A 22 -9.24 -21.32 1.97
N ARG A 23 -8.35 -21.90 2.79
CA ARG A 23 -7.98 -21.36 4.11
C ARG A 23 -7.30 -20.00 3.99
N GLN A 24 -6.33 -19.89 3.08
CA GLN A 24 -5.59 -18.65 2.86
C GLN A 24 -6.51 -17.56 2.29
N THR A 25 -7.47 -17.94 1.43
CA THR A 25 -8.49 -17.00 0.90
C THR A 25 -9.39 -16.46 2.01
N ILE A 26 -9.80 -17.31 2.96
CA ILE A 26 -10.51 -16.87 4.17
C ILE A 26 -9.63 -15.92 4.98
N GLY A 27 -8.34 -16.23 5.14
CA GLY A 27 -7.37 -15.34 5.79
C GLY A 27 -7.32 -13.95 5.15
N VAL A 28 -7.24 -13.88 3.82
CA VAL A 28 -7.29 -12.60 3.07
C VAL A 28 -8.60 -11.85 3.36
N ALA A 29 -9.74 -12.53 3.34
CA ALA A 29 -11.03 -11.91 3.65
C ALA A 29 -11.07 -11.34 5.07
N VAL A 30 -10.51 -12.06 6.05
CA VAL A 30 -10.41 -11.61 7.46
C VAL A 30 -9.50 -10.38 7.58
N VAL A 31 -8.36 -10.35 6.88
CA VAL A 31 -7.47 -9.17 6.85
C VAL A 31 -8.20 -7.96 6.27
N LEU A 32 -8.90 -8.13 5.15
CA LEU A 32 -9.67 -7.05 4.52
C LEU A 32 -10.80 -6.54 5.42
N PHE A 33 -11.46 -7.44 6.15
CA PHE A 33 -12.48 -7.08 7.12
C PHE A 33 -11.88 -6.28 8.29
N GLY A 34 -10.74 -6.71 8.85
CA GLY A 34 -10.06 -5.97 9.91
C GLY A 34 -9.62 -4.58 9.45
N ALA A 35 -9.12 -4.46 8.21
CA ALA A 35 -8.76 -3.17 7.63
C ALA A 35 -9.98 -2.27 7.38
N TYR A 36 -11.13 -2.85 7.01
CA TYR A 36 -12.39 -2.12 6.91
C TYR A 36 -12.85 -1.57 8.27
N VAL A 37 -12.76 -2.38 9.34
CA VAL A 37 -13.07 -1.94 10.70
C VAL A 37 -12.19 -0.76 11.12
N LEU A 38 -10.89 -0.81 10.82
CA LEU A 38 -9.97 0.31 11.06
C LEU A 38 -10.39 1.58 10.32
N ASP A 39 -10.70 1.47 9.02
CA ASP A 39 -11.11 2.61 8.19
C ASP A 39 -12.41 3.25 8.71
N VAL A 40 -13.39 2.44 9.15
CA VAL A 40 -14.66 2.92 9.74
C VAL A 40 -14.41 3.72 11.02
N GLU A 41 -13.60 3.17 11.93
CA GLU A 41 -13.29 3.80 13.21
C GLU A 41 -12.50 5.10 13.03
N GLU A 42 -11.56 5.13 12.08
CA GLU A 42 -10.80 6.32 11.75
C GLU A 42 -11.68 7.44 11.17
N ALA A 43 -12.63 7.08 10.30
CA ALA A 43 -13.59 8.04 9.76
C ALA A 43 -14.57 8.58 10.82
N ARG A 44 -14.67 7.95 12.01
CA ARG A 44 -15.70 8.22 13.04
C ARG A 44 -17.11 8.31 12.47
N THR A 45 -17.38 7.54 11.43
CA THR A 45 -18.70 7.47 10.77
C THR A 45 -19.36 6.14 11.12
N GLY A 46 -20.70 6.06 11.06
CA GLY A 46 -21.45 4.86 11.44
C GLY A 46 -21.00 3.61 10.66
N ALA A 47 -21.29 2.40 11.19
CA ALA A 47 -20.75 1.14 10.66
C ALA A 47 -20.95 0.91 9.15
N LEU A 48 -22.06 1.39 8.56
CA LEU A 48 -22.34 1.27 7.12
C LEU A 48 -21.99 2.52 6.31
N ALA A 49 -21.52 3.59 6.97
CA ALA A 49 -21.20 4.85 6.31
C ALA A 49 -20.10 4.73 5.24
N PRO A 50 -19.01 3.94 5.38
CA PRO A 50 -18.02 3.84 4.32
C PRO A 50 -18.55 3.13 3.06
N LEU A 51 -19.47 2.17 3.22
CA LEU A 51 -20.14 1.51 2.09
C LEU A 51 -21.19 2.43 1.45
N ARG A 52 -21.89 3.23 2.25
CA ARG A 52 -22.84 4.22 1.76
C ARG A 52 -22.16 5.36 1.02
N VAL A 53 -21.04 5.85 1.55
CA VAL A 53 -20.15 6.83 0.91
C VAL A 53 -19.52 6.27 -0.38
N LEU A 54 -19.37 4.94 -0.50
CA LEU A 54 -18.96 4.26 -1.73
C LEU A 54 -19.89 4.55 -2.92
N VAL A 55 -21.19 4.66 -2.64
CA VAL A 55 -22.25 4.87 -3.64
C VAL A 55 -22.58 6.36 -3.78
N GLU A 56 -22.55 7.12 -2.69
CA GLU A 56 -23.04 8.51 -2.67
C GLU A 56 -21.99 9.55 -3.09
N ARG A 57 -20.68 9.23 -3.06
CA ARG A 57 -19.62 10.21 -3.36
C ARG A 57 -18.77 9.83 -4.58
N PRO A 58 -18.58 10.76 -5.55
CA PRO A 58 -17.77 10.50 -6.75
C PRO A 58 -16.30 10.24 -6.41
N GLY A 59 -15.79 10.79 -5.30
CA GLY A 59 -14.42 10.54 -4.83
C GLY A 59 -14.16 9.07 -4.44
N THR A 60 -15.19 8.33 -4.04
CA THR A 60 -15.04 6.94 -3.61
C THR A 60 -14.93 5.99 -4.80
N LEU A 61 -15.61 6.31 -5.91
CA LEU A 61 -15.42 5.59 -7.18
C LEU A 61 -13.97 5.69 -7.66
N LEU A 62 -13.36 6.89 -7.56
CA LEU A 62 -11.94 7.08 -7.87
C LEU A 62 -11.04 6.23 -6.96
N ALA A 63 -11.36 6.12 -5.67
CA ALA A 63 -10.60 5.28 -4.74
C ALA A 63 -10.74 3.77 -5.03
N LEU A 64 -11.90 3.34 -5.55
CA LEU A 64 -12.16 1.97 -5.98
C LEU A 64 -11.39 1.66 -7.27
N ILE A 65 -11.47 2.53 -8.28
CA ILE A 65 -10.70 2.43 -9.52
C ILE A 65 -9.20 2.40 -9.19
N ALA A 66 -8.74 3.29 -8.31
CA ALA A 66 -7.35 3.30 -7.87
C ALA A 66 -6.94 1.98 -7.20
N SER A 67 -7.82 1.35 -6.41
CA SER A 67 -7.53 0.03 -5.82
C SER A 67 -7.51 -1.11 -6.83
N ALA A 68 -8.36 -1.05 -7.86
CA ALA A 68 -8.34 -2.03 -8.95
C ALA A 68 -7.07 -1.88 -9.81
N LEU A 69 -6.71 -0.63 -10.16
CA LEU A 69 -5.47 -0.33 -10.86
C LEU A 69 -4.25 -0.80 -10.08
N TRP A 70 -4.22 -0.58 -8.76
CA TRP A 70 -3.15 -1.09 -7.91
C TRP A 70 -3.07 -2.63 -7.93
N GLY A 71 -4.20 -3.32 -8.01
CA GLY A 71 -4.23 -4.78 -8.08
C GLY A 71 -3.65 -5.30 -9.40
N VAL A 72 -4.07 -4.67 -10.50
CA VAL A 72 -3.47 -4.90 -11.82
C VAL A 72 -1.97 -4.66 -11.79
N THR A 73 -1.52 -3.52 -11.23
CA THR A 73 -0.10 -3.19 -11.13
C THR A 73 0.68 -4.28 -10.40
N THR A 74 0.21 -4.76 -9.25
CA THR A 74 0.92 -5.81 -8.49
C THR A 74 1.01 -7.15 -9.23
N VAL A 75 -0.01 -7.49 -10.02
CA VAL A 75 0.03 -8.68 -10.90
C VAL A 75 1.05 -8.50 -12.02
N LEU A 76 1.10 -7.30 -12.63
CA LEU A 76 2.10 -6.96 -13.65
C LEU A 76 3.53 -6.94 -13.08
N GLU A 77 3.71 -6.48 -11.84
CA GLU A 77 5.00 -6.51 -11.15
C GLU A 77 5.51 -7.94 -10.97
N LYS A 78 4.64 -8.87 -10.54
CA LYS A 78 5.00 -10.29 -10.45
C LYS A 78 5.35 -10.87 -11.81
N LEU A 79 4.55 -10.59 -12.85
CA LEU A 79 4.86 -11.02 -14.22
C LEU A 79 6.22 -10.49 -14.67
N ALA A 80 6.55 -9.24 -14.39
CA ALA A 80 7.85 -8.67 -14.71
C ALA A 80 9.00 -9.40 -14.00
N ILE A 81 8.81 -9.78 -12.71
CA ILE A 81 9.80 -10.56 -11.95
C ILE A 81 10.07 -11.92 -12.59
N GLU A 82 9.02 -12.61 -13.05
CA GLU A 82 9.13 -13.94 -13.65
C GLU A 82 9.78 -13.93 -15.04
N HIS A 83 9.70 -12.81 -15.77
CA HIS A 83 10.23 -12.68 -17.13
C HIS A 83 11.64 -12.03 -17.21
N VAL A 84 12.19 -11.57 -16.10
CA VAL A 84 13.60 -11.12 -16.04
C VAL A 84 14.53 -12.33 -15.88
N THR A 85 15.67 -12.33 -16.56
CA THR A 85 16.67 -13.41 -16.48
C THR A 85 17.96 -12.91 -15.80
N PRO A 86 18.32 -13.42 -14.60
CA PRO A 86 17.58 -14.36 -13.75
C PRO A 86 16.38 -13.72 -13.01
N PRO A 87 15.33 -14.50 -12.66
CA PRO A 87 14.18 -13.98 -11.94
C PRO A 87 14.59 -13.32 -10.62
N SER A 88 14.23 -12.06 -10.44
CA SER A 88 14.73 -11.27 -9.30
C SER A 88 13.82 -10.10 -8.94
N GLY A 89 13.15 -10.22 -7.79
CA GLY A 89 12.34 -9.16 -7.19
C GLY A 89 13.09 -7.83 -7.02
N PRO A 90 14.29 -7.82 -6.41
CA PRO A 90 15.06 -6.60 -6.20
C PRO A 90 15.43 -5.86 -7.49
N LEU A 91 15.75 -6.57 -8.59
CA LEU A 91 16.08 -5.91 -9.86
C LEU A 91 14.88 -5.21 -10.45
N VAL A 92 13.70 -5.85 -10.45
CA VAL A 92 12.46 -5.22 -10.91
C VAL A 92 12.08 -4.04 -10.03
N ALA A 93 12.24 -4.14 -8.70
CA ALA A 93 12.03 -3.01 -7.79
C ALA A 93 12.94 -1.82 -8.12
N LEU A 94 14.22 -2.08 -8.35
CA LEU A 94 15.20 -1.03 -8.69
C LEU A 94 14.87 -0.38 -10.03
N LEU A 95 14.63 -1.18 -11.07
CA LEU A 95 14.30 -0.66 -12.41
C LEU A 95 12.97 0.09 -12.41
N GLY A 96 11.94 -0.46 -11.77
CA GLY A 96 10.63 0.18 -11.64
C GLY A 96 10.71 1.49 -10.86
N THR A 97 11.38 1.49 -9.71
CA THR A 97 11.56 2.72 -8.91
C THR A 97 12.40 3.75 -9.65
N ALA A 98 13.48 3.34 -10.31
CA ALA A 98 14.32 4.23 -11.12
C ALA A 98 13.52 4.85 -12.27
N LEU A 99 12.72 4.05 -12.99
CA LEU A 99 11.88 4.53 -14.07
C LEU A 99 10.81 5.52 -13.57
N LEU A 100 10.17 5.23 -12.44
CA LEU A 100 9.22 6.16 -11.81
C LEU A 100 9.88 7.48 -11.42
N VAL A 101 11.06 7.43 -10.80
CA VAL A 101 11.83 8.63 -10.46
C VAL A 101 12.15 9.42 -11.74
N VAL A 102 12.70 8.78 -12.76
CA VAL A 102 13.07 9.46 -14.02
C VAL A 102 11.85 10.06 -14.72
N LEU A 103 10.71 9.38 -14.73
CA LEU A 103 9.51 9.80 -15.43
C LEU A 103 8.74 10.90 -14.68
N LEU A 104 8.64 10.81 -13.35
CA LEU A 104 7.84 11.73 -12.54
C LEU A 104 8.61 12.97 -12.07
N THR A 105 9.94 12.88 -11.94
CA THR A 105 10.79 14.00 -11.51
C THR A 105 10.66 15.24 -12.42
N PRO A 106 10.69 15.12 -13.77
CA PRO A 106 10.47 16.26 -14.66
C PRO A 106 9.07 16.88 -14.52
N GLY A 107 8.04 16.04 -14.36
CA GLY A 107 6.65 16.48 -14.17
C GLY A 107 6.45 17.24 -12.85
N ALA A 108 7.11 16.81 -11.77
CA ALA A 108 7.11 17.51 -10.49
C ALA A 108 7.77 18.91 -10.62
N PHE A 109 8.86 19.03 -11.36
CA PHE A 109 9.52 20.32 -11.61
C PHE A 109 8.69 21.27 -12.48
N TRP A 110 7.90 20.76 -13.43
CA TRP A 110 7.00 21.57 -14.24
C TRP A 110 5.73 22.00 -13.50
N SER A 111 5.17 21.11 -12.67
CA SER A 111 4.03 21.44 -11.81
C SER A 111 4.38 22.52 -10.79
N SER A 112 5.58 22.45 -10.19
CA SER A 112 6.06 23.47 -9.23
C SER A 112 6.25 24.87 -9.83
N LYS A 113 6.34 25.02 -11.17
CA LYS A 113 6.38 26.33 -11.83
C LYS A 113 5.00 26.98 -11.97
N ARG A 114 3.92 26.22 -11.80
CA ARG A 114 2.53 26.68 -11.90
C ARG A 114 1.93 27.13 -10.57
N THR A 115 2.56 26.78 -9.46
CA THR A 115 2.22 27.25 -8.10
C THR A 115 3.19 28.38 -7.74
N ASP A 116 2.69 29.61 -7.83
CA ASP A 116 3.31 30.89 -7.46
C ASP A 116 4.84 30.98 -7.25
N ALA A 117 5.45 31.88 -8.02
CA ALA A 117 6.86 32.27 -7.97
C ALA A 117 7.36 32.83 -6.62
N SER A 118 6.52 32.86 -5.58
CA SER A 118 6.88 33.23 -4.21
C SER A 118 7.35 32.03 -3.36
N THR A 119 6.87 30.81 -3.64
CA THR A 119 7.15 29.61 -2.81
C THR A 119 8.33 28.78 -3.32
N SER A 120 8.77 28.99 -4.57
CA SER A 120 9.83 28.17 -5.21
C SER A 120 11.21 28.36 -4.58
N ARG A 121 11.49 29.52 -3.97
CA ARG A 121 12.70 29.72 -3.13
C ARG A 121 12.59 29.00 -1.77
N GLY A 122 11.37 28.75 -1.29
CA GLY A 122 11.07 28.02 -0.06
C GLY A 122 11.17 26.50 -0.21
N THR A 123 10.87 25.93 -1.38
CA THR A 123 10.94 24.47 -1.60
C THR A 123 12.37 23.94 -1.52
N TRP A 124 13.32 24.62 -2.16
CA TRP A 124 14.75 24.26 -2.09
C TRP A 124 15.39 24.65 -0.75
N GLY A 125 14.93 25.73 -0.13
CA GLY A 125 15.32 26.13 1.22
C GLY A 125 14.89 25.09 2.26
N GLY A 126 13.62 24.67 2.25
CA GLY A 126 13.06 23.67 3.15
C GLY A 126 13.70 22.28 3.01
N LEU A 127 14.06 21.89 1.78
CA LEU A 127 14.78 20.64 1.51
C LEU A 127 16.19 20.64 2.12
N ARG A 128 16.88 21.80 2.10
CA ARG A 128 18.18 21.98 2.78
C ARG A 128 18.04 22.07 4.29
N THR A 129 17.01 22.74 4.80
CA THR A 129 16.76 22.89 6.24
C THR A 129 16.44 21.55 6.92
N HIS A 130 15.84 20.60 6.20
CA HIS A 130 15.49 19.26 6.71
C HIS A 130 16.18 18.13 5.94
N ALA A 131 17.40 18.38 5.44
CA ALA A 131 18.13 17.44 4.59
C ALA A 131 18.32 16.06 5.26
N GLY A 132 18.52 16.02 6.58
CA GLY A 132 18.63 14.77 7.33
C GLY A 132 17.36 13.91 7.27
N ILE A 133 16.19 14.50 7.51
CA ILE A 133 14.90 13.79 7.45
C ILE A 133 14.60 13.34 6.02
N PHE A 134 14.90 14.21 5.05
CA PHE A 134 14.72 13.87 3.63
C PHE A 134 15.61 12.70 3.20
N MET A 135 16.87 12.68 3.64
CA MET A 135 17.81 11.59 3.35
C MET A 135 17.34 10.27 3.96
N VAL A 136 16.86 10.27 5.21
CA VAL A 136 16.29 9.06 5.84
C VAL A 136 15.04 8.60 5.10
N ALA A 137 14.12 9.50 4.74
CA ALA A 137 12.93 9.17 3.98
C ALA A 137 13.27 8.59 2.59
N ALA A 138 14.25 9.17 1.89
CA ALA A 138 14.72 8.66 0.61
C ALA A 138 15.36 7.27 0.72
N LEU A 139 16.15 7.04 1.78
CA LEU A 139 16.75 5.74 2.04
C LEU A 139 15.69 4.68 2.33
N ILE A 140 14.69 4.99 3.16
CA ILE A 140 13.56 4.09 3.43
C ILE A 140 12.77 3.83 2.14
N ALA A 141 12.47 4.87 1.37
CA ALA A 141 11.71 4.76 0.12
C ALA A 141 12.46 3.96 -0.97
N GLY A 142 13.79 3.98 -0.97
CA GLY A 142 14.60 3.17 -1.89
C GLY A 142 14.77 1.72 -1.45
N VAL A 143 14.89 1.48 -0.14
CA VAL A 143 15.16 0.15 0.42
C VAL A 143 13.88 -0.66 0.61
N ALA A 144 12.77 -0.05 1.06
CA ALA A 144 11.52 -0.76 1.33
C ALA A 144 10.96 -1.53 0.12
N PRO A 145 10.98 -0.99 -1.12
CA PRO A 145 10.55 -1.73 -2.31
C PRO A 145 11.34 -3.01 -2.57
N LEU A 146 12.64 -3.05 -2.21
CA LEU A 146 13.46 -4.25 -2.39
C LEU A 146 12.89 -5.44 -1.61
N PHE A 147 12.46 -5.20 -0.37
CA PHE A 147 11.81 -6.20 0.46
C PHE A 147 10.42 -6.54 -0.06
N GLY A 148 9.65 -5.54 -0.46
CA GLY A 148 8.30 -5.72 -0.99
C GLY A 148 8.28 -6.62 -2.24
N PHE A 149 9.11 -6.32 -3.23
CA PHE A 149 9.19 -7.11 -4.46
C PHE A 149 9.83 -8.49 -4.23
N SER A 150 10.74 -8.61 -3.26
CA SER A 150 11.25 -9.94 -2.86
C SER A 150 10.15 -10.81 -2.28
N ALA A 151 9.28 -10.24 -1.43
CA ALA A 151 8.12 -10.96 -0.91
C ALA A 151 7.16 -11.37 -2.03
N ILE A 152 6.89 -10.47 -2.98
CA ILE A 152 6.09 -10.77 -4.18
C ILE A 152 6.75 -11.90 -4.99
N ALA A 153 8.07 -11.90 -5.14
CA ALA A 153 8.79 -12.94 -5.88
C ALA A 153 8.60 -14.34 -5.26
N PHE A 154 8.63 -14.48 -3.93
CA PHE A 154 8.57 -15.77 -3.24
C PHE A 154 7.16 -16.27 -2.91
N GLY A 155 6.16 -15.39 -2.87
CA GLY A 155 4.79 -15.73 -2.50
C GLY A 155 3.78 -15.59 -3.64
N LEU A 156 2.55 -16.01 -3.35
CA LEU A 156 1.37 -15.70 -4.18
C LEU A 156 1.00 -14.23 -3.98
N VAL A 157 0.83 -13.48 -5.08
CA VAL A 157 0.74 -12.01 -5.03
C VAL A 157 -0.47 -11.55 -4.20
N GLY A 158 -1.60 -12.26 -4.32
CA GLY A 158 -2.81 -11.97 -3.55
C GLY A 158 -2.61 -12.11 -2.03
N TYR A 159 -1.76 -13.03 -1.59
CA TYR A 159 -1.47 -13.23 -0.17
C TYR A 159 -0.47 -12.21 0.36
N VAL A 160 0.58 -11.94 -0.41
CA VAL A 160 1.61 -10.96 -0.04
C VAL A 160 1.00 -9.56 0.09
N THR A 161 0.16 -9.16 -0.87
CA THR A 161 -0.51 -7.85 -0.83
C THR A 161 -1.50 -7.74 0.34
N ALA A 162 -2.15 -8.84 0.73
CA ALA A 162 -2.96 -8.87 1.95
C ALA A 162 -2.09 -8.70 3.20
N LEU A 163 -0.96 -9.40 3.29
CA LEU A 163 -0.02 -9.27 4.41
C LEU A 163 0.58 -7.86 4.51
N PHE A 164 0.76 -7.13 3.40
CA PHE A 164 1.19 -5.72 3.46
C PHE A 164 0.20 -4.84 4.22
N LYS A 165 -1.09 -5.19 4.29
CA LYS A 165 -2.07 -4.45 5.09
C LYS A 165 -1.76 -4.52 6.59
N LEU A 166 -1.04 -5.54 7.06
CA LEU A 166 -0.59 -5.63 8.46
C LEU A 166 0.32 -4.47 8.87
N SER A 167 0.93 -3.74 7.92
CA SER A 167 1.67 -2.51 8.21
C SER A 167 0.80 -1.46 8.92
N ALA A 168 -0.51 -1.42 8.68
CA ALA A 168 -1.43 -0.53 9.40
C ALA A 168 -1.42 -0.79 10.91
N VAL A 169 -1.27 -2.05 11.33
CA VAL A 169 -1.13 -2.42 12.75
C VAL A 169 0.12 -1.79 13.35
N LEU A 170 1.25 -1.85 12.64
CA LEU A 170 2.48 -1.19 13.08
C LEU A 170 2.30 0.33 13.14
N THR A 171 1.66 0.95 12.15
CA THR A 171 1.38 2.39 12.15
C THR A 171 0.59 2.81 13.39
N ILE A 172 -0.41 2.04 13.82
CA ILE A 172 -1.17 2.32 15.05
C ILE A 172 -0.29 2.24 16.29
N LEU A 173 0.61 1.24 16.37
CA LEU A 173 1.55 1.11 17.48
C LEU A 173 2.55 2.28 17.52
N TRP A 174 3.10 2.67 16.37
CA TRP A 174 4.01 3.80 16.25
C TRP A 174 3.32 5.12 16.58
N ALA A 175 2.08 5.33 16.14
CA ALA A 175 1.30 6.51 16.49
C ALA A 175 1.04 6.61 17.99
N LYS A 176 0.76 5.49 18.67
CA LYS A 176 0.66 5.47 20.13
C LYS A 176 1.98 5.83 20.80
N LEU A 177 3.09 5.25 20.35
CA LEU A 177 4.40 5.39 20.99
C LEU A 177 5.01 6.78 20.80
N PHE A 178 4.92 7.34 19.59
CA PHE A 178 5.59 8.61 19.24
C PHE A 178 4.67 9.83 19.24
N LEU A 179 3.38 9.66 18.89
CA LEU A 179 2.45 10.77 18.72
C LEU A 179 1.47 10.90 19.91
N GLY A 180 1.42 9.91 20.80
CA GLY A 180 0.58 9.95 22.00
C GLY A 180 -0.92 9.92 21.71
N GLU A 181 -1.36 9.40 20.56
CA GLU A 181 -2.78 9.37 20.20
C GLU A 181 -3.61 8.52 21.20
N GLY A 182 -4.74 9.07 21.66
CA GLY A 182 -5.58 8.46 22.72
C GLY A 182 -6.61 7.42 22.25
N ASN A 183 -6.98 7.39 20.97
CA ASN A 183 -8.05 6.52 20.45
C ASN A 183 -7.60 5.09 20.07
N VAL A 184 -6.48 4.64 20.63
CA VAL A 184 -5.85 3.37 20.22
C VAL A 184 -6.70 2.15 20.59
N ARG A 185 -7.58 2.25 21.60
CA ARG A 185 -8.37 1.11 22.07
C ARG A 185 -9.40 0.63 21.04
N GLN A 186 -10.01 1.54 20.29
CA GLN A 186 -10.95 1.18 19.21
C GLN A 186 -10.15 0.56 18.06
N ARG A 187 -9.11 1.27 17.59
CA ARG A 187 -8.21 0.82 16.51
C ARG A 187 -7.54 -0.53 16.78
N LEU A 188 -7.36 -0.91 18.04
CA LEU A 188 -6.79 -2.21 18.39
C LEU A 188 -7.66 -3.38 17.92
N LEU A 189 -8.99 -3.22 17.88
CA LEU A 189 -9.90 -4.30 17.48
C LEU A 189 -9.69 -4.68 16.01
N GLY A 190 -9.71 -3.69 15.11
CA GLY A 190 -9.40 -3.90 13.70
C GLY A 190 -8.00 -4.49 13.51
N ALA A 191 -7.01 -3.98 14.24
CA ALA A 191 -5.64 -4.53 14.22
C ALA A 191 -5.55 -6.00 14.64
N VAL A 192 -6.22 -6.41 15.71
CA VAL A 192 -6.24 -7.82 16.16
C VAL A 192 -6.88 -8.72 15.10
N VAL A 193 -8.00 -8.29 14.50
CA VAL A 193 -8.66 -9.02 13.41
C VAL A 193 -7.70 -9.19 12.22
N MET A 194 -6.98 -8.15 11.85
CA MET A 194 -5.98 -8.22 10.77
C MET A 194 -4.87 -9.23 11.10
N VAL A 195 -4.34 -9.23 12.33
CA VAL A 195 -3.29 -10.18 12.74
C VAL A 195 -3.80 -11.62 12.67
N VAL A 196 -5.03 -11.89 13.13
CA VAL A 196 -5.65 -13.23 13.02
C VAL A 196 -5.78 -13.66 11.56
N GLY A 197 -6.23 -12.75 10.69
CA GLY A 197 -6.28 -13.01 9.25
C GLY A 197 -4.90 -13.29 8.65
N GLY A 198 -3.86 -12.56 9.08
CA GLY A 198 -2.48 -12.79 8.67
C GLY A 198 -1.96 -14.17 9.07
N ILE A 199 -2.27 -14.63 10.29
CA ILE A 199 -1.92 -15.97 10.76
C ILE A 199 -2.62 -17.04 9.90
N LEU A 200 -3.89 -16.85 9.56
CA LEU A 200 -4.62 -17.77 8.67
C LEU A 200 -4.04 -17.85 7.25
N ILE A 201 -3.38 -16.79 6.77
CA ILE A 201 -2.67 -16.81 5.48
C ILE A 201 -1.36 -17.61 5.60
N ALA A 202 -0.70 -17.56 6.76
CA ALA A 202 0.62 -18.16 6.98
C ALA A 202 0.59 -19.66 7.30
N VAL A 203 -0.55 -20.20 7.74
CA VAL A 203 -0.76 -21.61 8.10
C VAL A 203 -1.44 -22.38 6.98
#